data_AF-A0A6L8NCL9-F1
#
_entry.id   AF-A0A6L8NCL9-F1
#
_cell.length_a   1.000
_cell.length_b   1.000
_cell.length_c   1.000
_cell.angle_alpha   90.00
_cell.angle_beta   90.00
_cell.angle_gamma   90.00
#
_symmetry.space_group_name_H-M   'P 1'
#
loop_
_entity.id
_entity.type
_entity.pdbx_description
1 polymer ?
#
loop_
_entity_poly.entity_id
_entity_poly.type
_entity_poly.pdbx_seq_one_letter_code
_entity_poly.pdbx_strand_id
1 'polypeptide(L)'
;MVHVAGVLDDVTVGGLSVERLEGVLRAKADAGWFLHEVACEVGVEAFVVFSSVAGVVGTAGQAGYAAANGFVDGLVELRRGLGLPGVSLRWGLWEQATGMTDHLTDTDVARMSRTGVAPMPTEQGLALFETALAHGDPLPVPARLDLAALRRRAATEGVPPLFRELVRAPARRALPSAAGSGPSWAEEMAARPADRREQAVLELVRAEVATVLGHADNGASVPLDRAFKELGFDSLTAVELRNRLGVVTGLELPSTVVFDYPSPVSLAGFLLEGVGGAGGSAAVAVVGDNRVSVGVLDEPVVIVGMACRFPGGVDSPEDLWDLLMAEGEVVGEFPRDRGWDLDRLFDDDPDHAGTSYARRGGFLYGAADFDAEFFGMSPREALATDPQQRLLLETSWEVFERAGIDPRSMRGSRTGVFTGVMYNDYASRVQEVPEELEGYLRNGSYSSVASGRVAYTLGLEGPAVSVDTACSSSLVALHLAVQALRQGECDMAIAGGVTVMSTPNTFIEFSRQHGLSVDGRCKAFADSADGTAFSEGLAS
;
A
#
# COMPACT_ATOMS: atom_id res chain seq x y z
N MET A 1 -6.41 -20.30 -38.26
CA MET A 1 -6.31 -19.06 -37.45
C MET A 1 -5.46 -19.34 -36.22
N VAL A 2 -4.45 -18.52 -35.95
CA VAL A 2 -3.56 -18.67 -34.78
C VAL A 2 -3.51 -17.35 -34.02
N HIS A 3 -3.95 -17.35 -32.77
CA HIS A 3 -3.93 -16.19 -31.89
C HIS A 3 -2.71 -16.24 -30.97
N VAL A 4 -1.75 -15.34 -31.21
CA VAL A 4 -0.48 -15.27 -30.48
C VAL A 4 -0.29 -13.98 -29.68
N ALA A 5 -1.27 -13.07 -29.68
CA ALA A 5 -1.15 -11.78 -29.00
C ALA A 5 -1.16 -11.96 -27.48
N GLY A 6 -0.39 -11.14 -26.78
CA GLY A 6 -0.32 -11.12 -25.32
C GLY A 6 0.44 -9.89 -24.83
N VAL A 7 0.08 -9.42 -23.65
CA VAL A 7 0.72 -8.31 -22.95
C VAL A 7 0.96 -8.73 -21.50
N LEU A 8 2.07 -8.29 -20.91
CA LEU A 8 2.39 -8.50 -19.50
C LEU A 8 2.28 -7.16 -18.75
N ASP A 9 1.70 -7.21 -17.56
CA ASP A 9 1.72 -6.13 -16.57
C ASP A 9 1.75 -6.82 -15.19
N ASP A 10 2.94 -7.27 -14.82
CA ASP A 10 3.14 -8.12 -13.65
C ASP A 10 3.05 -7.29 -12.36
N VAL A 11 2.12 -7.68 -11.49
CA VAL A 11 1.84 -7.04 -10.21
C VAL A 11 1.29 -8.07 -9.21
N THR A 12 1.52 -7.84 -7.92
CA THR A 12 0.88 -8.64 -6.87
C THR A 12 -0.65 -8.49 -6.93
N VAL A 13 -1.39 -9.47 -6.38
CA VAL A 13 -2.86 -9.40 -6.36
C VAL A 13 -3.36 -8.12 -5.69
N GLY A 14 -2.69 -7.64 -4.63
CA GLY A 14 -3.04 -6.39 -3.96
C GLY A 14 -2.76 -5.12 -4.77
N GLY A 15 -1.86 -5.18 -5.75
CA GLY A 15 -1.58 -4.05 -6.66
C GLY A 15 -2.34 -4.10 -7.98
N LEU A 16 -3.21 -5.09 -8.19
CA LEU A 16 -3.97 -5.25 -9.42
C LEU A 16 -5.19 -4.30 -9.42
N SER A 17 -5.11 -3.21 -10.19
CA SER A 17 -6.26 -2.34 -10.45
C SER A 17 -7.11 -2.85 -11.62
N VAL A 18 -8.33 -2.32 -11.75
CA VAL A 18 -9.23 -2.65 -12.87
C VAL A 18 -8.57 -2.29 -14.21
N GLU A 19 -7.93 -1.13 -14.29
CA GLU A 19 -7.30 -0.62 -15.51
C GLU A 19 -6.13 -1.51 -15.96
N ARG A 20 -5.30 -1.96 -15.01
CA ARG A 20 -4.19 -2.89 -15.29
C ARG A 20 -4.70 -4.25 -15.76
N LEU A 21 -5.74 -4.76 -15.10
CA LEU A 21 -6.37 -6.01 -15.50
C LEU A 21 -6.99 -5.92 -16.90
N GLU A 22 -7.73 -4.85 -17.19
CA GLU A 22 -8.30 -4.58 -18.52
C GLU A 22 -7.22 -4.51 -19.61
N GLY A 23 -6.10 -3.85 -19.31
CA GLY A 23 -4.96 -3.75 -20.23
C GLY A 23 -4.43 -5.13 -20.68
N VAL A 24 -4.31 -6.06 -19.73
CA VAL A 24 -3.86 -7.43 -20.00
C VAL A 24 -4.95 -8.28 -20.66
N LEU A 25 -6.21 -8.15 -20.19
CA LEU A 25 -7.35 -8.90 -20.71
C LEU A 25 -7.63 -8.57 -22.18
N ARG A 26 -7.57 -7.30 -22.59
CA ARG A 26 -7.92 -6.88 -23.96
C ARG A 26 -7.15 -7.65 -25.05
N ALA A 27 -5.88 -7.95 -24.80
CA ALA A 27 -5.04 -8.66 -25.77
C ALA A 27 -5.43 -10.14 -25.97
N LYS A 28 -6.10 -10.75 -24.99
CA LYS A 28 -6.49 -12.17 -24.99
C LYS A 28 -8.00 -12.36 -25.07
N ALA A 29 -8.74 -11.73 -24.17
CA ALA A 29 -10.18 -11.88 -24.03
C ALA A 29 -10.94 -11.23 -25.18
N ASP A 30 -10.82 -9.91 -25.33
CA ASP A 30 -11.52 -9.18 -26.40
C ASP A 30 -11.06 -9.67 -27.78
N ALA A 31 -9.75 -9.74 -28.00
CA ALA A 31 -9.18 -10.22 -29.26
C ALA A 31 -9.58 -11.67 -29.55
N GLY A 32 -9.54 -12.56 -28.55
CA GLY A 32 -9.96 -13.95 -28.68
C GLY A 32 -11.44 -14.08 -29.02
N TRP A 33 -12.30 -13.28 -28.40
CA TRP A 33 -13.73 -13.27 -28.66
C TRP A 33 -14.04 -12.81 -30.09
N PHE A 34 -13.47 -11.69 -30.54
CA PHE A 34 -13.66 -11.23 -31.92
C PHE A 34 -13.14 -12.23 -32.94
N LEU A 35 -11.99 -12.86 -32.68
CA LEU A 35 -11.48 -13.93 -33.53
C LEU A 35 -12.41 -15.14 -33.56
N HIS A 36 -13.05 -15.48 -32.44
CA HIS A 36 -14.06 -16.53 -32.38
C HIS A 36 -15.25 -16.22 -33.28
N GLU A 37 -15.82 -15.03 -33.18
CA GLU A 37 -16.97 -14.59 -33.98
C GLU A 37 -16.64 -14.64 -35.48
N VAL A 38 -15.53 -14.04 -35.89
CA VAL A 38 -15.08 -14.08 -37.29
C VAL A 38 -14.83 -15.51 -37.76
N ALA A 39 -14.21 -16.35 -36.93
CA ALA A 39 -13.96 -17.75 -37.28
C ALA A 39 -15.24 -18.58 -37.46
N CYS A 40 -16.32 -18.23 -36.76
CA CYS A 40 -17.64 -18.84 -36.95
C CYS A 40 -18.28 -18.42 -38.27
N GLU A 41 -18.11 -17.16 -38.69
CA GLU A 41 -18.64 -16.65 -39.95
C GLU A 41 -17.92 -17.22 -41.18
N VAL A 42 -16.58 -17.20 -41.17
CA VAL A 42 -15.79 -17.58 -42.34
C VAL A 42 -15.57 -19.09 -42.45
N GLY A 43 -15.72 -19.82 -41.34
CA GLY A 43 -15.35 -21.22 -41.21
C GLY A 43 -13.82 -21.40 -41.26
N VAL A 44 -13.25 -21.90 -40.18
CA VAL A 44 -11.79 -22.18 -40.10
C VAL A 44 -11.54 -23.66 -39.92
N GLU A 45 -10.51 -24.19 -40.58
CA GLU A 45 -10.09 -25.58 -40.38
C GLU A 45 -9.37 -25.77 -39.03
N ALA A 46 -8.70 -24.72 -38.54
CA ALA A 46 -8.01 -24.72 -37.25
C ALA A 46 -8.16 -23.37 -36.54
N PHE A 47 -8.42 -23.44 -35.24
CA PHE A 47 -8.43 -22.30 -34.33
C PHE A 47 -7.49 -22.61 -33.18
N VAL A 48 -6.33 -21.97 -33.17
CA VAL A 48 -5.26 -22.23 -32.20
C VAL A 48 -5.00 -20.98 -31.38
N VAL A 49 -5.01 -21.08 -30.07
CA VAL A 49 -4.71 -19.98 -29.15
C VAL A 49 -3.47 -20.29 -28.36
N PHE A 50 -2.56 -19.32 -28.27
CA PHE A 50 -1.39 -19.41 -27.40
C PHE A 50 -1.81 -18.92 -26.03
N SER A 51 -1.85 -19.83 -25.08
CA SER A 51 -2.09 -19.58 -23.66
C SER A 51 -0.80 -19.81 -22.87
N SER A 52 -0.86 -19.80 -21.55
CA SER A 52 0.30 -19.98 -20.68
C SER A 52 0.01 -20.97 -19.56
N VAL A 53 1.02 -21.76 -19.19
CA VAL A 53 1.00 -22.60 -17.99
C VAL A 53 0.75 -21.78 -16.71
N ALA A 54 1.00 -20.47 -16.72
CA ALA A 54 0.66 -19.56 -15.63
C ALA A 54 -0.83 -19.59 -15.26
N GLY A 55 -1.74 -19.81 -16.22
CA GLY A 55 -3.17 -20.00 -15.96
C GLY A 55 -3.52 -21.32 -15.26
N VAL A 56 -2.56 -22.26 -15.20
CA VAL A 56 -2.74 -23.60 -14.63
C VAL A 56 -2.07 -23.71 -13.26
N VAL A 57 -0.77 -23.43 -13.21
CA VAL A 57 0.04 -23.62 -11.98
C VAL A 57 0.18 -22.34 -11.17
N GLY A 58 -0.22 -21.20 -11.74
CA GLY A 58 0.02 -19.87 -11.18
C GLY A 58 1.47 -19.43 -11.30
N THR A 59 1.68 -18.12 -11.49
CA THR A 59 3.00 -17.50 -11.37
C THR A 59 2.88 -16.31 -10.44
N ALA A 60 3.80 -16.20 -9.48
CA ALA A 60 3.82 -15.08 -8.54
C ALA A 60 3.96 -13.74 -9.31
N GLY A 61 3.08 -12.79 -9.02
CA GLY A 61 3.04 -11.49 -9.70
C GLY A 61 2.29 -11.48 -11.04
N GLN A 62 1.72 -12.60 -11.51
CA GLN A 62 1.10 -12.68 -12.84
C GLN A 62 -0.42 -12.92 -12.78
N ALA A 63 -1.12 -12.33 -11.79
CA ALA A 63 -2.54 -12.60 -11.58
C ALA A 63 -3.41 -12.18 -12.79
N GLY A 64 -3.19 -10.98 -13.33
CA GLY A 64 -3.91 -10.51 -14.52
C GLY A 64 -3.61 -11.35 -15.76
N TYR A 65 -2.34 -11.74 -15.94
CA TYR A 65 -1.93 -12.60 -17.05
C TYR A 65 -2.52 -14.01 -16.93
N ALA A 66 -2.54 -14.61 -15.73
CA ALA A 66 -3.18 -15.90 -15.50
C ALA A 66 -4.68 -15.84 -15.79
N ALA A 67 -5.38 -14.78 -15.38
CA ALA A 67 -6.80 -14.59 -15.68
C ALA A 67 -7.06 -14.47 -17.19
N ALA A 68 -6.25 -13.70 -17.91
CA ALA A 68 -6.37 -13.53 -19.36
C ALA A 68 -6.15 -14.84 -20.13
N ASN A 69 -5.19 -15.66 -19.71
CA ASN A 69 -4.95 -16.97 -20.29
C ASN A 69 -6.08 -17.98 -19.93
N GLY A 70 -6.62 -17.90 -18.71
CA GLY A 70 -7.78 -18.69 -18.30
C GLY A 70 -9.03 -18.40 -19.13
N PHE A 71 -9.26 -17.14 -19.53
CA PHE A 71 -10.38 -16.79 -20.40
C PHE A 71 -10.28 -17.49 -21.76
N VAL A 72 -9.12 -17.43 -22.42
CA VAL A 72 -8.95 -18.03 -23.75
C VAL A 72 -8.93 -19.56 -23.72
N ASP A 73 -8.51 -20.16 -22.61
CA ASP A 73 -8.68 -21.59 -22.37
C ASP A 73 -10.18 -21.95 -22.34
N GLY A 74 -10.97 -21.22 -21.56
CA GLY A 74 -12.43 -21.39 -21.51
C GLY A 74 -13.13 -21.12 -22.84
N LEU A 75 -12.65 -20.16 -23.64
CA LEU A 75 -13.15 -19.91 -24.99
C LEU A 75 -12.93 -21.12 -25.91
N VAL A 76 -11.79 -21.79 -25.81
CA VAL A 76 -11.51 -23.00 -26.59
C VAL A 76 -12.41 -24.15 -26.14
N GLU A 77 -12.64 -24.33 -24.84
CA GLU A 77 -13.61 -25.32 -24.34
C GLU A 77 -15.01 -25.06 -24.87
N LEU A 78 -15.47 -23.80 -24.85
CA LEU A 78 -16.75 -23.39 -25.43
C LEU A 78 -16.83 -23.77 -26.91
N ARG A 79 -15.79 -23.43 -27.70
CA ARG A 79 -15.73 -23.78 -29.13
C ARG A 79 -15.86 -25.28 -29.36
N ARG A 80 -15.15 -26.08 -28.55
CA ARG A 80 -15.20 -27.54 -28.65
C ARG A 80 -16.57 -28.10 -28.27
N GLY A 81 -17.22 -27.51 -27.27
CA GLY A 81 -18.62 -27.82 -26.91
C GLY A 81 -19.62 -27.51 -28.02
N LEU A 82 -19.34 -26.51 -28.86
CA LEU A 82 -20.13 -26.17 -30.05
C LEU A 82 -19.78 -27.04 -31.29
N GLY A 83 -18.88 -28.01 -31.15
CA GLY A 83 -18.42 -28.83 -32.28
C GLY A 83 -17.47 -28.09 -33.23
N LEU A 84 -16.97 -26.91 -32.83
CA LEU A 84 -16.05 -26.10 -33.62
C LEU A 84 -14.58 -26.47 -33.32
N PRO A 85 -13.66 -26.29 -34.26
CA PRO A 85 -12.24 -26.48 -34.00
C PRO A 85 -11.73 -25.46 -32.97
N GLY A 86 -10.84 -25.91 -32.09
CA GLY A 86 -10.26 -25.13 -31.00
C GLY A 86 -9.17 -25.92 -30.25
N VAL A 87 -7.99 -25.32 -30.12
CA VAL A 87 -6.91 -25.81 -29.25
C VAL A 87 -6.25 -24.62 -28.55
N SER A 88 -6.13 -24.67 -27.22
CA SER A 88 -5.38 -23.70 -26.41
C SER A 88 -4.09 -24.33 -25.92
N LEU A 89 -2.96 -23.81 -26.40
CA LEU A 89 -1.63 -24.32 -26.06
C LEU A 89 -1.14 -23.59 -24.81
N ARG A 90 -1.18 -24.26 -23.66
CA ARG A 90 -0.80 -23.68 -22.35
C ARG A 90 0.72 -23.76 -22.17
N TRP A 91 1.44 -22.88 -22.86
CA TRP A 91 2.88 -22.96 -23.01
C TRP A 91 3.66 -22.81 -21.69
N GLY A 92 4.69 -23.63 -21.55
CA GLY A 92 5.78 -23.41 -20.61
C GLY A 92 6.74 -22.30 -21.07
N LEU A 93 7.82 -22.12 -20.31
CA LEU A 93 8.85 -21.11 -20.59
C LEU A 93 9.65 -21.50 -21.84
N TRP A 94 9.77 -20.57 -22.80
CA TRP A 94 10.65 -20.72 -23.95
C TRP A 94 12.06 -20.23 -23.60
N GLU A 95 13.09 -20.92 -24.08
CA GLU A 95 14.50 -20.61 -23.80
C GLU A 95 14.96 -19.32 -24.48
N GLN A 96 14.47 -19.07 -25.69
CA GLN A 96 14.78 -17.88 -26.46
C GLN A 96 13.99 -16.69 -25.91
N ALA A 97 14.69 -15.76 -25.25
CA ALA A 97 14.15 -14.46 -24.89
C ALA A 97 13.85 -13.66 -26.17
N THR A 98 12.58 -13.58 -26.56
CA THR A 98 12.09 -12.82 -27.71
C THR A 98 10.77 -12.14 -27.36
N GLY A 99 10.60 -10.86 -27.70
CA GLY A 99 9.36 -10.11 -27.50
C GLY A 99 8.96 -9.99 -26.04
N MET A 100 7.92 -10.73 -25.63
CA MET A 100 7.39 -10.70 -24.25
C MET A 100 8.40 -11.15 -23.19
N THR A 101 9.46 -11.88 -23.55
CA THR A 101 10.47 -12.37 -22.61
C THR A 101 11.80 -11.63 -22.73
N ASP A 102 11.91 -10.59 -23.56
CA ASP A 102 13.16 -9.84 -23.82
C ASP A 102 13.75 -9.14 -22.58
N HIS A 103 12.88 -8.80 -21.63
CA HIS A 103 13.25 -8.08 -20.42
C HIS A 103 13.71 -9.00 -19.29
N LEU A 104 13.59 -10.33 -19.45
CA LEU A 104 13.95 -11.28 -18.41
C LEU A 104 15.48 -11.39 -18.29
N THR A 105 15.98 -11.21 -17.08
CA THR A 105 17.40 -11.44 -16.78
C THR A 105 17.68 -12.92 -16.59
N ASP A 106 18.96 -13.33 -16.61
CA ASP A 106 19.37 -14.69 -16.26
C ASP A 106 18.87 -15.09 -14.85
N THR A 107 18.79 -14.12 -13.95
CA THR A 107 18.24 -14.28 -12.59
C THR A 107 16.74 -14.57 -12.60
N ASP A 108 15.98 -13.91 -13.47
CA ASP A 108 14.55 -14.18 -13.66
C ASP A 108 14.30 -15.56 -14.23
N VAL A 109 15.07 -15.96 -15.24
CA VAL A 109 14.99 -17.30 -15.84
C VAL A 109 15.34 -18.37 -14.81
N ALA A 110 16.39 -18.15 -14.00
CA ALA A 110 16.76 -19.06 -12.92
C ALA A 110 15.66 -19.14 -11.84
N ARG A 111 15.04 -18.02 -11.48
CA ARG A 111 13.91 -17.94 -10.53
C ARG A 111 12.69 -18.71 -11.05
N MET A 112 12.30 -18.48 -12.31
CA MET A 112 11.21 -19.20 -12.95
C MET A 112 11.49 -20.70 -13.05
N SER A 113 12.74 -21.10 -13.34
CA SER A 113 13.14 -22.51 -13.38
C SER A 113 13.00 -23.23 -12.03
N ARG A 114 13.15 -22.51 -10.90
CA ARG A 114 12.93 -23.07 -9.55
C ARG A 114 11.47 -23.46 -9.29
N THR A 115 10.52 -22.94 -10.07
CA THR A 115 9.10 -23.33 -9.98
C THR A 115 8.81 -24.73 -10.51
N GLY A 116 9.77 -25.32 -11.24
CA GLY A 116 9.68 -26.66 -11.82
C GLY A 116 9.36 -26.70 -13.31
N VAL A 117 9.09 -25.54 -13.93
CA VAL A 117 8.96 -25.40 -15.39
C VAL A 117 10.30 -24.90 -15.93
N ALA A 118 10.97 -25.74 -16.71
CA ALA A 118 12.28 -25.45 -17.28
C ALA A 118 12.14 -24.73 -18.64
N PRO A 119 13.12 -23.88 -19.03
CA PRO A 119 13.17 -23.31 -20.36
C PRO A 119 13.25 -24.38 -21.45
N MET A 120 12.44 -24.20 -22.49
CA MET A 120 12.29 -25.12 -23.62
C MET A 120 12.86 -24.50 -24.90
N PRO A 121 13.77 -25.19 -25.61
CA PRO A 121 14.28 -24.73 -26.90
C PRO A 121 13.17 -24.62 -27.95
N THR A 122 13.28 -23.65 -28.87
CA THR A 122 12.34 -23.47 -30.00
C THR A 122 12.05 -24.75 -30.78
N GLU A 123 13.07 -25.57 -31.07
CA GLU A 123 12.90 -26.83 -31.79
C GLU A 123 11.94 -27.79 -31.05
N GLN A 124 12.10 -27.88 -29.72
CA GLN A 124 11.22 -28.69 -28.88
C GLN A 124 9.81 -28.08 -28.81
N GLY A 125 9.70 -26.75 -28.73
CA GLY A 125 8.41 -26.04 -28.76
C GLY A 125 7.62 -26.30 -30.04
N LEU A 126 8.28 -26.25 -31.20
CA LEU A 126 7.65 -26.54 -32.50
C LEU A 126 7.25 -28.02 -32.63
N ALA A 127 8.07 -28.95 -32.16
CA ALA A 127 7.69 -30.37 -32.14
C ALA A 127 6.46 -30.63 -31.25
N LEU A 128 6.37 -29.96 -30.10
CA LEU A 128 5.21 -30.03 -29.22
C LEU A 128 3.98 -29.35 -29.81
N PHE A 129 4.14 -28.27 -30.59
CA PHE A 129 3.04 -27.64 -31.33
C PHE A 129 2.38 -28.64 -32.28
N GLU A 130 3.17 -29.31 -33.12
CA GLU A 130 2.67 -30.32 -34.05
C GLU A 130 2.00 -31.49 -33.32
N THR A 131 2.63 -31.96 -32.25
CA THR A 131 2.09 -33.06 -31.41
C THR A 131 0.76 -32.68 -30.79
N ALA A 132 0.64 -31.46 -30.25
CA ALA A 132 -0.57 -30.96 -29.61
C ALA A 132 -1.75 -30.88 -30.59
N LEU A 133 -1.51 -30.42 -31.82
CA LEU A 133 -2.54 -30.36 -32.86
C LEU A 133 -3.01 -31.74 -33.33
N ALA A 134 -2.13 -32.75 -33.29
CA ALA A 134 -2.46 -34.13 -33.66
C ALA A 134 -3.16 -34.92 -32.52
N HIS A 135 -2.95 -34.54 -31.25
CA HIS A 135 -3.39 -35.31 -30.09
C HIS A 135 -4.91 -35.24 -29.83
N GLY A 136 -5.57 -34.15 -30.25
CA GLY A 136 -7.02 -33.95 -30.13
C GLY A 136 -7.49 -33.45 -28.75
N ASP A 137 -6.61 -33.30 -27.78
CA ASP A 137 -6.88 -32.60 -26.52
C ASP A 137 -7.08 -31.09 -26.81
N PRO A 138 -8.17 -30.46 -26.35
CA PRO A 138 -8.38 -29.04 -26.54
C PRO A 138 -7.45 -28.14 -25.72
N LEU A 139 -6.91 -28.62 -24.60
CA LEU A 139 -6.13 -27.79 -23.67
C LEU A 139 -4.77 -28.44 -23.32
N PRO A 140 -3.90 -28.82 -24.27
CA PRO A 140 -2.61 -29.40 -23.93
C PRO A 140 -1.73 -28.39 -23.17
N VAL A 141 -0.80 -28.91 -22.35
CA VAL A 141 0.22 -28.12 -21.64
C VAL A 141 1.59 -28.50 -22.20
N PRO A 142 2.07 -27.81 -23.26
CA PRO A 142 3.38 -28.08 -23.80
C PRO A 142 4.42 -27.32 -22.96
N ALA A 143 5.01 -28.02 -22.00
CA ALA A 143 5.99 -27.49 -21.07
C ALA A 143 7.09 -28.52 -20.77
N ARG A 144 8.32 -28.05 -20.60
CA ARG A 144 9.42 -28.86 -20.10
C ARG A 144 9.44 -28.78 -18.58
N LEU A 145 9.42 -29.92 -17.90
CA LEU A 145 9.44 -29.96 -16.43
C LEU A 145 10.82 -30.38 -15.91
N ASP A 146 11.34 -29.65 -14.92
CA ASP A 146 12.46 -30.10 -14.09
C ASP A 146 11.92 -30.85 -12.87
N LEU A 147 11.78 -32.16 -13.02
CA LEU A 147 11.31 -33.04 -11.93
C LEU A 147 12.27 -33.07 -10.73
N ALA A 148 13.57 -32.77 -10.93
CA ALA A 148 14.52 -32.70 -9.83
C ALA A 148 14.33 -31.41 -9.03
N ALA A 149 14.09 -30.28 -9.68
CA ALA A 149 13.71 -29.03 -9.01
C ALA A 149 12.39 -29.17 -8.25
N LEU A 150 11.37 -29.78 -8.87
CA LEU A 150 10.09 -30.04 -8.20
C LEU A 150 10.25 -30.94 -6.97
N ARG A 151 11.12 -31.95 -7.01
CA ARG A 151 11.42 -32.80 -5.83
C ARG A 151 12.13 -32.04 -4.71
N ARG A 152 13.09 -31.17 -5.05
CA ARG A 152 13.79 -30.33 -4.06
C ARG A 152 12.81 -29.38 -3.38
N ARG A 153 11.96 -28.72 -4.16
CA ARG A 153 10.89 -27.84 -3.64
C ARG A 153 9.87 -28.60 -2.79
N ALA A 154 9.50 -29.81 -3.21
CA ALA A 154 8.58 -30.65 -2.47
C ALA A 154 9.10 -31.05 -1.07
N ALA A 155 10.42 -31.08 -0.87
CA ALA A 155 11.01 -31.40 0.42
C ALA A 155 10.84 -30.26 1.45
N THR A 156 10.74 -29.01 0.99
CA THR A 156 10.63 -27.81 1.84
C THR A 156 9.21 -27.26 1.91
N GLU A 157 8.49 -27.23 0.79
CA GLU A 157 7.17 -26.58 0.65
C GLU A 157 6.01 -27.57 0.43
N GLY A 158 6.31 -28.86 0.25
CA GLY A 158 5.34 -29.87 -0.16
C GLY A 158 5.09 -29.88 -1.68
N VAL A 159 4.42 -30.93 -2.18
CA VAL A 159 4.13 -31.07 -3.62
C VAL A 159 2.81 -30.36 -3.95
N PRO A 160 2.79 -29.35 -4.84
CA PRO A 160 1.56 -28.75 -5.30
C PRO A 160 0.61 -29.82 -5.89
N PRO A 161 -0.71 -29.75 -5.67
CA PRO A 161 -1.65 -30.79 -6.08
C PRO A 161 -1.49 -31.27 -7.53
N LEU A 162 -1.24 -30.34 -8.46
CA LEU A 162 -1.06 -30.61 -9.90
C LEU A 162 0.18 -31.47 -10.23
N PHE A 163 1.17 -31.52 -9.34
CA PHE A 163 2.41 -32.27 -9.56
C PHE A 163 2.49 -33.59 -8.79
N ARG A 164 1.46 -33.96 -8.01
CA ARG A 164 1.49 -35.15 -7.13
C ARG A 164 1.66 -36.47 -7.88
N GLU A 165 1.15 -36.55 -9.11
CA GLU A 165 1.30 -37.76 -9.94
C GLU A 165 2.68 -37.82 -10.63
N LEU A 166 3.30 -36.67 -10.87
CA LEU A 166 4.60 -36.54 -11.53
C LEU A 166 5.78 -36.65 -10.55
N VAL A 167 5.55 -36.26 -9.30
CA VAL A 167 6.56 -36.22 -8.25
C VAL A 167 6.04 -36.94 -7.01
N ARG A 168 6.62 -38.11 -6.74
CA ARG A 168 6.43 -38.80 -5.46
C ARG A 168 7.27 -38.10 -4.40
N ALA A 169 6.62 -37.38 -3.48
CA ALA A 169 7.26 -37.03 -2.21
C ALA A 169 7.51 -38.32 -1.41
N PRO A 170 8.64 -38.45 -0.68
CA PRO A 170 8.77 -39.52 0.29
C PRO A 170 7.61 -39.36 1.30
N ALA A 171 6.80 -40.41 1.43
CA ALA A 171 5.71 -40.43 2.39
C ALA A 171 6.28 -40.16 3.78
N ARG A 172 5.97 -38.99 4.37
CA ARG A 172 6.16 -38.79 5.80
C ARG A 172 5.24 -39.80 6.48
N ARG A 173 5.83 -40.92 6.92
CA ARG A 173 5.19 -41.84 7.86
C ARG A 173 4.78 -41.00 9.06
N ALA A 174 3.49 -40.79 9.23
CA ALA A 174 2.95 -40.28 10.49
C ALA A 174 3.25 -41.34 11.55
N LEU A 175 4.39 -41.19 12.21
CA LEU A 175 4.67 -41.86 13.47
C LEU A 175 3.99 -41.04 14.59
N PRO A 176 3.39 -41.67 15.60
CA PRO A 176 2.81 -40.96 16.73
C PRO A 176 3.89 -40.11 17.40
N SER A 177 3.51 -38.90 17.83
CA SER A 177 4.35 -37.93 18.54
C SER A 177 5.35 -38.61 19.49
N ALA A 178 6.63 -38.42 19.21
CA ALA A 178 7.73 -38.62 20.14
C ALA A 178 8.64 -37.41 20.03
N ALA A 179 8.90 -36.79 21.18
CA ALA A 179 9.81 -35.67 21.36
C ALA A 179 11.16 -35.88 20.66
N GLY A 180 11.60 -34.84 19.92
CA GLY A 180 13.00 -34.45 19.69
C GLY A 180 13.85 -35.30 18.74
N SER A 181 14.49 -34.63 17.79
CA SER A 181 15.80 -35.00 17.25
C SER A 181 16.46 -33.78 16.60
N GLY A 182 16.93 -32.85 17.44
CA GLY A 182 17.64 -31.62 17.06
C GLY A 182 17.09 -30.40 17.80
N PRO A 183 17.93 -29.55 18.40
CA PRO A 183 17.47 -28.24 18.88
C PRO A 183 16.90 -27.44 17.72
N SER A 184 15.78 -26.76 17.93
CA SER A 184 15.25 -25.77 17.00
C SER A 184 16.28 -24.67 16.77
N TRP A 185 16.22 -23.98 15.63
CA TRP A 185 17.13 -22.85 15.36
C TRP A 185 17.14 -21.83 16.50
N ALA A 186 15.97 -21.55 17.10
CA ALA A 186 15.85 -20.70 18.27
C ALA A 186 16.62 -21.26 19.49
N GLU A 187 16.51 -22.55 19.78
CA GLU A 187 17.28 -23.19 20.87
C GLU A 187 18.80 -23.20 20.58
N GLU A 188 19.22 -23.42 19.33
CA GLU A 188 20.62 -23.36 18.92
C GLU A 188 21.20 -21.96 19.06
N MET A 189 20.45 -20.93 18.67
CA MET A 189 20.86 -19.54 18.82
C MET A 189 20.86 -19.12 20.28
N ALA A 190 19.86 -19.53 21.07
CA ALA A 190 19.77 -19.25 22.51
C ALA A 190 20.93 -19.86 23.31
N ALA A 191 21.48 -21.00 22.88
CA ALA A 191 22.63 -21.63 23.50
C ALA A 191 23.98 -20.92 23.23
N ARG A 192 24.03 -19.98 22.28
CA ARG A 192 25.24 -19.19 21.97
C ARG A 192 25.39 -17.97 22.90
N PRO A 193 26.63 -17.56 23.21
CA PRO A 193 26.93 -16.25 23.79
C PRO A 193 26.33 -15.12 22.94
N ALA A 194 25.89 -14.02 23.58
CA ALA A 194 25.14 -12.95 22.92
C ALA A 194 25.87 -12.35 21.71
N ASP A 195 27.17 -12.07 21.84
CA ASP A 195 28.04 -11.57 20.78
C ASP A 195 28.12 -12.54 19.58
N ARG A 196 28.27 -13.84 19.86
CA ARG A 196 28.32 -14.88 18.81
C ARG A 196 26.95 -15.22 18.22
N ARG A 197 25.87 -14.91 18.94
CA ARG A 197 24.50 -15.08 18.47
C ARG A 197 24.15 -13.99 17.48
N GLU A 198 24.37 -12.73 17.86
CA GLU A 198 24.14 -11.56 17.00
C GLU A 198 24.87 -11.71 15.65
N GLN A 199 26.15 -12.08 15.71
CA GLN A 199 26.94 -12.29 14.51
C GLN A 199 26.41 -13.44 13.64
N ALA A 200 26.00 -14.56 14.24
CA ALA A 200 25.49 -15.71 13.49
C ALA A 200 24.14 -15.44 12.81
N VAL A 201 23.25 -14.69 13.47
CA VAL A 201 21.96 -14.29 12.88
C VAL A 201 22.17 -13.29 11.75
N LEU A 202 23.09 -12.32 11.91
CA LEU A 202 23.44 -11.38 10.86
C LEU A 202 24.04 -12.07 9.63
N GLU A 203 24.94 -13.05 9.83
CA GLU A 203 25.51 -13.85 8.75
C GLU A 203 24.43 -14.64 8.00
N LEU A 204 23.46 -15.22 8.71
CA LEU A 204 22.30 -15.88 8.09
C LEU A 204 21.51 -14.93 7.20
N VAL A 205 21.13 -13.76 7.72
CA VAL A 205 20.36 -12.76 6.95
C VAL A 205 21.12 -12.35 5.70
N ARG A 206 22.43 -12.08 5.81
CA ARG A 206 23.27 -11.71 4.65
C ARG A 206 23.37 -12.82 3.61
N ALA A 207 23.47 -14.08 4.03
CA ALA A 207 23.51 -15.22 3.12
C ALA A 207 22.19 -15.38 2.35
N GLU A 208 21.05 -15.20 3.02
CA GLU A 208 19.74 -15.27 2.37
C GLU A 208 19.50 -14.08 1.42
N VAL A 209 19.93 -12.88 1.81
CA VAL A 209 19.90 -11.67 0.95
C VAL A 209 20.74 -11.87 -0.30
N ALA A 210 21.98 -12.36 -0.17
CA ALA A 210 22.83 -12.68 -1.31
C ALA A 210 22.19 -13.73 -2.22
N THR A 211 21.54 -14.74 -1.66
CA THR A 211 20.86 -15.78 -2.43
C THR A 211 19.70 -15.22 -3.25
N VAL A 212 18.89 -14.32 -2.65
CA VAL A 212 17.78 -13.65 -3.34
C VAL A 212 18.27 -12.73 -4.45
N LEU A 213 19.38 -12.03 -4.23
CA LEU A 213 20.01 -11.14 -5.22
C LEU A 213 20.91 -11.86 -6.25
N GLY A 214 21.09 -13.18 -6.12
CA GLY A 214 21.91 -13.97 -7.06
C GLY A 214 23.42 -13.80 -6.88
N HIS A 215 23.89 -13.31 -5.72
CA HIS A 215 25.30 -13.22 -5.40
C HIS A 215 25.87 -14.58 -4.94
N ALA A 216 27.04 -14.96 -5.45
CA ALA A 216 27.68 -16.25 -5.15
C ALA A 216 28.60 -16.22 -3.92
N ASP A 217 28.70 -15.09 -3.22
CA ASP A 217 29.71 -14.82 -2.19
C ASP A 217 29.19 -14.97 -0.74
N ASN A 218 28.07 -15.65 -0.55
CA ASN A 218 27.45 -15.90 0.77
C ASN A 218 27.24 -14.62 1.61
N GLY A 219 27.00 -13.48 0.97
CA GLY A 219 26.66 -12.23 1.67
C GLY A 219 27.84 -11.35 2.02
N ALA A 220 29.09 -11.70 1.66
CA ALA A 220 30.27 -10.91 2.00
C ALA A 220 30.22 -9.48 1.42
N SER A 221 29.66 -9.30 0.22
CA SER A 221 29.45 -8.00 -0.43
C SER A 221 28.20 -7.25 0.01
N VAL A 222 27.30 -7.88 0.78
CA VAL A 222 26.04 -7.24 1.23
C VAL A 222 26.35 -6.24 2.35
N PRO A 223 26.10 -4.93 2.16
CA PRO A 223 26.27 -3.92 3.21
C PRO A 223 25.29 -4.13 4.37
N LEU A 224 25.74 -3.88 5.60
CA LEU A 224 24.99 -4.20 6.83
C LEU A 224 23.81 -3.25 7.10
N ASP A 225 24.02 -1.96 6.88
CA ASP A 225 23.09 -0.89 7.27
C ASP A 225 22.29 -0.32 6.09
N ARG A 226 22.50 -0.86 4.89
CA ARG A 226 21.86 -0.35 3.68
C ARG A 226 20.47 -0.91 3.52
N ALA A 227 19.54 -0.05 3.11
CA ALA A 227 18.16 -0.43 2.90
C ALA A 227 18.05 -1.49 1.78
N PHE A 228 17.21 -2.51 1.96
CA PHE A 228 16.99 -3.57 0.96
C PHE A 228 16.59 -3.00 -0.41
N LYS A 229 15.79 -1.93 -0.43
CA LYS A 229 15.41 -1.23 -1.67
C LYS A 229 16.62 -0.72 -2.47
N GLU A 230 17.65 -0.23 -1.78
CA GLU A 230 18.88 0.23 -2.42
C GLU A 230 19.81 -0.91 -2.84
N LEU A 231 19.58 -2.12 -2.31
CA LEU A 231 20.26 -3.35 -2.71
C LEU A 231 19.57 -4.06 -3.87
N GLY A 232 18.49 -3.48 -4.42
CA GLY A 232 17.75 -4.02 -5.55
C GLY A 232 16.54 -4.88 -5.16
N PHE A 233 16.07 -4.81 -3.91
CA PHE A 233 14.82 -5.45 -3.52
C PHE A 233 13.61 -4.67 -4.06
N ASP A 234 12.70 -5.42 -4.66
CA ASP A 234 11.35 -5.04 -5.04
C ASP A 234 10.31 -5.79 -4.15
N SER A 235 9.03 -5.61 -4.45
CA SER A 235 7.95 -6.25 -3.68
C SER A 235 7.93 -7.78 -3.79
N LEU A 236 8.56 -8.38 -4.82
CA LEU A 236 8.54 -9.83 -5.03
C LEU A 236 9.72 -10.51 -4.33
N THR A 237 10.91 -9.93 -4.45
CA THR A 237 12.15 -10.36 -3.77
C THR A 237 12.05 -10.23 -2.25
N ALA A 238 11.32 -9.23 -1.74
CA ALA A 238 10.99 -9.11 -0.32
C ALA A 238 10.19 -10.33 0.21
N VAL A 239 9.22 -10.80 -0.55
CA VAL A 239 8.42 -11.99 -0.18
C VAL A 239 9.26 -13.27 -0.25
N GLU A 240 10.17 -13.38 -1.23
CA GLU A 240 11.10 -14.50 -1.35
C GLU A 240 12.05 -14.57 -0.13
N LEU A 241 12.65 -13.44 0.27
CA LEU A 241 13.50 -13.39 1.46
C LEU A 241 12.76 -13.81 2.74
N ARG A 242 11.55 -13.28 2.96
CA ARG A 242 10.71 -13.68 4.09
C ARG A 242 10.46 -15.19 4.11
N ASN A 243 10.06 -15.77 2.98
CA ASN A 243 9.79 -17.20 2.89
C ASN A 243 11.01 -18.05 3.24
N ARG A 244 12.17 -17.65 2.71
CA ARG A 244 13.42 -18.37 2.96
C ARG A 244 13.83 -18.30 4.42
N LEU A 245 13.76 -17.12 5.03
CA LEU A 245 14.04 -16.94 6.46
C LEU A 245 13.06 -17.74 7.32
N GLY A 246 11.77 -17.76 7.00
CA GLY A 246 10.78 -18.57 7.73
C GLY A 246 11.06 -20.07 7.65
N VAL A 247 11.52 -20.57 6.50
CA VAL A 247 11.93 -21.98 6.34
C VAL A 247 13.19 -22.31 7.13
N VAL A 248 14.21 -21.45 7.12
CA VAL A 248 15.49 -21.72 7.78
C VAL A 248 15.42 -21.56 9.29
N THR A 249 14.67 -20.56 9.77
CA THR A 249 14.54 -20.28 11.21
C THR A 249 13.40 -21.06 11.86
N GLY A 250 12.42 -21.52 11.08
CA GLY A 250 11.19 -22.11 11.58
C GLY A 250 10.23 -21.09 12.23
N LEU A 251 10.51 -19.79 12.10
CA LEU A 251 9.67 -18.70 12.62
C LEU A 251 8.54 -18.36 11.65
N GLU A 252 7.36 -18.02 12.19
CA GLU A 252 6.30 -17.37 11.42
C GLU A 252 6.63 -15.89 11.26
N LEU A 253 7.08 -15.50 10.06
CA LEU A 253 7.46 -14.13 9.75
C LEU A 253 6.30 -13.39 9.07
N PRO A 254 5.94 -12.17 9.53
CA PRO A 254 4.94 -11.33 8.88
C PRO A 254 5.26 -11.05 7.41
N SER A 255 4.22 -10.83 6.59
CA SER A 255 4.41 -10.49 5.17
C SER A 255 5.16 -9.18 4.93
N THR A 256 5.15 -8.30 5.92
CA THR A 256 5.77 -6.98 5.91
C THR A 256 7.18 -6.96 6.50
N VAL A 257 7.69 -8.09 7.03
CA VAL A 257 8.95 -8.13 7.82
C VAL A 257 10.16 -7.48 7.12
N VAL A 258 10.27 -7.57 5.79
CA VAL A 258 11.37 -6.98 5.02
C VAL A 258 11.20 -5.46 4.85
N PHE A 259 9.98 -4.95 4.96
CA PHE A 259 9.66 -3.52 4.96
C PHE A 259 9.76 -2.91 6.37
N ASP A 260 9.28 -3.64 7.38
CA ASP A 260 9.31 -3.22 8.79
C ASP A 260 10.75 -3.17 9.31
N TYR A 261 11.60 -4.07 8.81
CA TYR A 261 13.03 -4.16 9.13
C TYR A 261 13.86 -4.04 7.85
N PRO A 262 14.05 -2.82 7.32
CA PRO A 262 14.48 -2.60 5.95
C PRO A 262 15.98 -2.80 5.70
N SER A 263 16.76 -3.34 6.64
CA SER A 263 18.20 -3.60 6.48
C SER A 263 18.62 -4.96 7.05
N PRO A 264 19.76 -5.54 6.62
CA PRO A 264 20.27 -6.78 7.20
C PRO A 264 20.41 -6.73 8.73
N VAL A 265 20.86 -5.61 9.29
CA VAL A 265 21.01 -5.43 10.74
C VAL A 265 19.66 -5.36 11.45
N SER A 266 18.71 -4.57 10.94
CA SER A 266 17.38 -4.46 11.58
C SER A 266 16.61 -5.78 11.52
N LEU A 267 16.70 -6.51 10.40
CA LEU A 267 16.07 -7.81 10.24
C LEU A 267 16.73 -8.88 11.12
N ALA A 268 18.05 -8.83 11.30
CA ALA A 268 18.75 -9.70 12.24
C ALA A 268 18.32 -9.40 13.70
N GLY A 269 18.12 -8.13 14.05
CA GLY A 269 17.57 -7.71 15.35
C GLY A 269 16.20 -8.34 15.63
N PHE A 270 15.28 -8.24 14.67
CA PHE A 270 13.96 -8.88 14.78
C PHE A 270 14.04 -10.40 14.98
N LEU A 271 14.90 -11.09 14.22
CA LEU A 271 15.08 -12.54 14.35
C LEU A 271 15.66 -12.93 15.72
N LEU A 272 16.50 -12.09 16.32
CA LEU A 272 17.06 -12.30 17.67
C LEU A 272 16.00 -12.18 18.77
N GLU A 273 15.01 -11.31 18.60
CA GLU A 273 13.86 -11.23 19.52
C GLU A 273 13.06 -12.54 19.50
N GLY A 274 12.89 -13.15 18.32
CA GLY A 274 12.26 -14.47 18.15
C GLY A 274 13.02 -15.63 18.81
N VAL A 275 14.34 -15.53 18.98
CA VAL A 275 15.19 -16.52 19.68
C VAL A 275 14.90 -16.56 21.18
N GLY A 276 14.51 -15.43 21.79
CA GLY A 276 14.25 -15.33 23.23
C GLY A 276 12.93 -15.95 23.69
N GLY A 277 12.00 -16.24 22.77
CA GLY A 277 10.63 -16.66 23.09
C GLY A 277 10.33 -18.16 23.01
N ALA A 278 11.28 -19.00 22.57
CA ALA A 278 10.98 -20.40 22.21
C ALA A 278 10.99 -21.42 23.37
N GLY A 279 11.11 -20.98 24.63
CA GLY A 279 11.23 -21.88 25.78
C GLY A 279 10.45 -21.42 27.00
N GLY A 280 9.14 -21.71 27.03
CA GLY A 280 8.35 -21.66 28.26
C GLY A 280 7.07 -20.83 28.15
N SER A 281 5.95 -21.55 28.05
CA SER A 281 4.69 -21.10 28.64
C SER A 281 4.90 -20.96 30.16
N ALA A 282 5.28 -19.77 30.59
CA ALA A 282 5.18 -19.29 31.95
C ALA A 282 5.15 -17.76 31.90
N ALA A 283 4.01 -17.22 32.33
CA ALA A 283 3.81 -15.79 32.52
C ALA A 283 4.99 -15.16 33.28
N VAL A 284 5.62 -14.16 32.67
CA VAL A 284 6.32 -13.11 33.40
C VAL A 284 5.47 -11.87 33.28
N ALA A 285 4.95 -11.46 34.42
CA ALA A 285 4.10 -10.31 34.61
C ALA A 285 4.78 -9.03 34.13
N VAL A 286 4.24 -8.43 33.07
CA VAL A 286 4.21 -6.98 32.94
C VAL A 286 2.96 -6.54 33.69
N VAL A 287 3.16 -6.04 34.90
CA VAL A 287 2.14 -5.30 35.64
C VAL A 287 1.84 -4.04 34.84
N GLY A 288 0.63 -3.98 34.30
CA GLY A 288 0.13 -2.96 33.39
C GLY A 288 -1.15 -3.48 32.75
N ASP A 289 -2.15 -3.71 33.60
CA ASP A 289 -3.47 -4.22 33.25
C ASP A 289 -4.20 -3.26 32.31
N ASN A 290 -4.30 -3.61 31.03
CA ASN A 290 -5.51 -3.40 30.22
C ASN A 290 -5.42 -4.21 28.92
N ARG A 291 -5.56 -5.54 29.03
CA ARG A 291 -5.94 -6.36 27.87
C ARG A 291 -7.45 -6.45 27.86
N VAL A 292 -8.08 -5.57 27.09
CA VAL A 292 -9.48 -5.72 26.74
C VAL A 292 -9.61 -6.97 25.87
N SER A 293 -10.45 -7.90 26.33
CA SER A 293 -10.89 -9.07 25.57
C SER A 293 -11.63 -8.63 24.31
N VAL A 294 -11.36 -9.27 23.17
CA VAL A 294 -12.22 -9.16 21.97
C VAL A 294 -13.58 -9.78 22.29
N GLY A 295 -14.45 -8.96 22.89
CA GLY A 295 -15.88 -9.17 23.04
C GLY A 295 -16.57 -8.25 22.05
N VAL A 296 -17.32 -8.82 21.11
CA VAL A 296 -18.11 -8.02 20.17
C VAL A 296 -19.32 -7.44 20.91
N LEU A 297 -19.36 -6.09 20.97
CA LEU A 297 -20.45 -5.12 21.21
C LEU A 297 -20.46 -4.36 22.57
N ASP A 298 -20.48 -3.02 22.42
CA ASP A 298 -20.77 -1.94 23.41
C ASP A 298 -19.68 -1.43 24.37
N GLU A 299 -18.39 -1.69 24.12
CA GLU A 299 -17.36 -0.94 24.84
C GLU A 299 -17.27 0.53 24.35
N PRO A 300 -17.32 1.51 25.26
CA PRO A 300 -17.28 2.92 24.91
C PRO A 300 -15.88 3.31 24.40
N VAL A 301 -15.83 3.99 23.27
CA VAL A 301 -14.61 4.68 22.83
C VAL A 301 -14.45 5.92 23.70
N VAL A 302 -13.27 6.07 24.30
CA VAL A 302 -12.91 7.21 25.15
C VAL A 302 -11.99 8.16 24.40
N ILE A 303 -12.27 9.45 24.50
CA ILE A 303 -11.39 10.52 24.04
C ILE A 303 -10.41 10.79 25.18
N VAL A 304 -9.12 10.49 24.95
CA VAL A 304 -8.06 10.59 25.98
C VAL A 304 -7.19 11.84 25.84
N GLY A 305 -7.30 12.54 24.71
CA GLY A 305 -6.65 13.81 24.42
C GLY A 305 -7.35 14.51 23.26
N MET A 306 -7.24 15.83 23.19
CA MET A 306 -7.75 16.66 22.10
C MET A 306 -6.84 17.87 21.90
N ALA A 307 -6.60 18.26 20.66
CA ALA A 307 -5.95 19.54 20.33
C ALA A 307 -6.72 20.22 19.20
N CYS A 308 -6.72 21.55 19.17
CA CYS A 308 -7.38 22.30 18.11
C CYS A 308 -6.71 23.63 17.82
N ARG A 309 -6.94 24.13 16.61
CA ARG A 309 -6.61 25.49 16.17
C ARG A 309 -7.85 26.08 15.52
N PHE A 310 -8.33 27.20 16.03
CA PHE A 310 -9.47 27.94 15.46
C PHE A 310 -9.17 29.44 15.35
N PRO A 311 -9.88 30.18 14.49
CA PRO A 311 -9.72 31.62 14.36
C PRO A 311 -9.89 32.36 15.69
N GLY A 312 -9.33 33.56 15.79
CA GLY A 312 -9.36 34.36 17.01
C GLY A 312 -8.26 34.03 18.02
N GLY A 313 -7.22 33.29 17.61
CA GLY A 313 -6.11 32.90 18.48
C GLY A 313 -6.47 31.76 19.43
N VAL A 314 -7.40 30.89 19.03
CA VAL A 314 -7.77 29.71 19.79
C VAL A 314 -6.78 28.60 19.47
N ASP A 315 -5.86 28.35 20.40
CA ASP A 315 -4.81 27.36 20.22
C ASP A 315 -5.03 26.08 21.05
N SER A 316 -6.12 26.00 21.81
CA SER A 316 -6.44 24.85 22.64
C SER A 316 -7.95 24.66 22.86
N PRO A 317 -8.40 23.46 23.28
CA PRO A 317 -9.79 23.23 23.66
C PRO A 317 -10.29 24.16 24.78
N GLU A 318 -9.41 24.58 25.68
CA GLU A 318 -9.70 25.51 26.75
C GLU A 318 -9.90 26.93 26.22
N ASP A 319 -9.06 27.39 25.28
CA ASP A 319 -9.27 28.69 24.62
C ASP A 319 -10.59 28.71 23.84
N LEU A 320 -10.95 27.59 23.21
CA LEU A 320 -12.24 27.45 22.52
C LEU A 320 -13.39 27.55 23.53
N TRP A 321 -13.25 26.88 24.67
CA TRP A 321 -14.25 26.93 25.73
C TRP A 321 -14.43 28.35 26.27
N ASP A 322 -13.34 29.06 26.54
CA ASP A 322 -13.36 30.44 27.01
C ASP A 322 -13.98 31.39 25.98
N LEU A 323 -13.68 31.21 24.69
CA LEU A 323 -14.30 31.96 23.60
C LEU A 323 -15.82 31.76 23.56
N LEU A 324 -16.27 30.50 23.66
CA LEU A 324 -17.69 30.16 23.65
C LEU A 324 -18.42 30.73 24.87
N MET A 325 -17.81 30.63 26.05
CA MET A 325 -18.37 31.18 27.29
C MET A 325 -18.40 32.70 27.30
N ALA A 326 -17.48 33.35 26.58
CA ALA A 326 -17.46 34.80 26.38
C ALA A 326 -18.40 35.28 25.26
N GLU A 327 -19.07 34.36 24.54
CA GLU A 327 -19.87 34.65 23.35
C GLU A 327 -19.08 35.43 22.28
N GLY A 328 -17.79 35.11 22.13
CA GLY A 328 -16.88 35.84 21.26
C GLY A 328 -17.11 35.59 19.76
N GLU A 329 -16.91 36.62 18.95
CA GLU A 329 -16.94 36.55 17.49
C GLU A 329 -15.51 36.54 16.92
N VAL A 330 -15.22 35.59 16.02
CA VAL A 330 -13.89 35.39 15.41
C VAL A 330 -13.87 35.64 13.89
N VAL A 331 -14.91 36.30 13.37
CA VAL A 331 -15.00 36.69 11.96
C VAL A 331 -14.10 37.89 11.70
N GLY A 332 -13.09 37.70 10.85
CA GLY A 332 -12.05 38.67 10.55
C GLY A 332 -11.98 39.09 9.08
N GLU A 333 -11.03 39.98 8.79
CA GLU A 333 -10.63 40.33 7.42
C GLU A 333 -9.83 39.19 6.77
N PHE A 334 -9.79 39.18 5.44
CA PHE A 334 -9.01 38.21 4.69
C PHE A 334 -7.50 38.36 4.98
N PRO A 335 -6.75 37.25 5.01
CA PRO A 335 -5.31 37.26 5.26
C PRO A 335 -4.55 37.97 4.13
N ARG A 336 -3.50 38.73 4.48
CA ARG A 336 -2.71 39.55 3.53
C ARG A 336 -1.40 38.89 3.08
N ASP A 337 -1.03 37.79 3.71
CA ASP A 337 0.22 37.04 3.54
C ASP A 337 0.09 35.84 2.58
N ARG A 338 -1.11 35.59 2.05
CA ARG A 338 -1.38 34.48 1.10
C ARG A 338 -1.23 34.86 -0.37
N GLY A 339 -0.82 36.09 -0.67
CA GLY A 339 -0.65 36.56 -2.04
C GLY A 339 -1.97 36.68 -2.80
N TRP A 340 -3.09 36.84 -2.10
CA TRP A 340 -4.39 37.11 -2.71
C TRP A 340 -4.44 38.57 -3.18
N ASP A 341 -4.91 38.81 -4.41
CA ASP A 341 -5.11 40.16 -4.95
C ASP A 341 -6.40 40.76 -4.38
N LEU A 342 -6.36 41.18 -3.11
CA LEU A 342 -7.53 41.69 -2.39
C LEU A 342 -8.14 42.94 -3.02
N ASP A 343 -7.36 43.74 -3.76
CA ASP A 343 -7.85 44.94 -4.44
C ASP A 343 -8.77 44.59 -5.61
N ARG A 344 -8.52 43.45 -6.29
CA ARG A 344 -9.31 42.97 -7.43
C ARG A 344 -10.27 41.84 -7.09
N LEU A 345 -10.14 41.24 -5.90
CA LEU A 345 -10.93 40.09 -5.48
C LEU A 345 -12.40 40.44 -5.23
N PHE A 346 -12.73 41.69 -4.91
CA PHE A 346 -14.07 42.01 -4.43
C PHE A 346 -14.89 42.85 -5.42
N ASP A 347 -16.12 42.43 -5.64
CA ASP A 347 -17.16 43.19 -6.33
C ASP A 347 -18.49 43.00 -5.60
N ASP A 348 -19.32 44.03 -5.57
CA ASP A 348 -20.63 43.97 -4.92
C ASP A 348 -21.68 43.30 -5.85
N ASP A 349 -21.39 43.17 -7.15
CA ASP A 349 -22.18 42.41 -8.12
C ASP A 349 -21.78 40.93 -8.11
N PRO A 350 -22.64 40.01 -7.62
CA PRO A 350 -22.34 38.58 -7.57
C PRO A 350 -22.19 37.93 -8.96
N ASP A 351 -22.69 38.56 -10.03
CA ASP A 351 -22.55 38.08 -11.40
C ASP A 351 -21.16 38.38 -11.99
N HIS A 352 -20.36 39.24 -11.37
CA HIS A 352 -19.03 39.59 -11.85
C HIS A 352 -18.02 38.44 -11.67
N ALA A 353 -17.55 37.92 -12.80
CA ALA A 353 -16.63 36.79 -12.87
C ALA A 353 -15.33 36.97 -12.06
N GLY A 354 -14.96 35.95 -11.29
CA GLY A 354 -13.66 35.91 -10.61
C GLY A 354 -13.58 36.76 -9.35
N THR A 355 -14.72 37.28 -8.86
CA THR A 355 -14.79 38.14 -7.68
C THR A 355 -15.66 37.52 -6.58
N SER A 356 -15.55 38.06 -5.37
CA SER A 356 -16.35 37.71 -4.19
C SER A 356 -17.04 38.95 -3.65
N TYR A 357 -18.33 38.86 -3.32
CA TYR A 357 -19.01 39.94 -2.59
C TYR A 357 -18.79 39.83 -1.07
N ALA A 358 -18.47 38.64 -0.57
CA ALA A 358 -18.12 38.45 0.83
C ALA A 358 -16.68 38.89 1.08
N ARG A 359 -16.48 39.70 2.14
CA ARG A 359 -15.19 40.31 2.49
C ARG A 359 -14.64 39.84 3.84
N ARG A 360 -15.33 38.90 4.49
CA ARG A 360 -15.05 38.42 5.85
C ARG A 360 -15.19 36.91 5.97
N GLY A 361 -14.44 36.33 6.90
CA GLY A 361 -14.43 34.90 7.21
C GLY A 361 -13.60 34.59 8.45
N GLY A 362 -13.59 33.34 8.88
CA GLY A 362 -12.71 32.87 9.96
C GLY A 362 -11.39 32.36 9.40
N PHE A 363 -10.25 32.91 9.85
CA PHE A 363 -8.94 32.53 9.32
C PHE A 363 -7.93 32.21 10.43
N LEU A 364 -7.06 31.24 10.15
CA LEU A 364 -5.84 30.98 10.88
C LEU A 364 -4.74 31.86 10.30
N TYR A 365 -4.50 33.02 10.93
CA TYR A 365 -3.49 33.97 10.46
C TYR A 365 -2.06 33.44 10.59
N GLY A 366 -1.80 32.53 11.53
CA GLY A 366 -0.52 31.84 11.69
C GLY A 366 -0.40 30.51 10.93
N ALA A 367 -1.29 30.22 9.96
CA ALA A 367 -1.30 28.90 9.28
C ALA A 367 0.02 28.55 8.57
N ALA A 368 0.82 29.55 8.21
CA ALA A 368 2.12 29.34 7.57
C ALA A 368 3.26 29.02 8.54
N ASP A 369 3.07 29.32 9.84
CA ASP A 369 4.07 29.09 10.88
C ASP A 369 4.24 27.58 11.09
N PHE A 370 5.50 27.13 11.20
CA PHE A 370 5.83 25.72 11.39
C PHE A 370 7.26 25.51 11.85
N ASP A 371 7.47 24.69 12.88
CA ASP A 371 8.81 24.27 13.32
C ASP A 371 9.35 23.11 12.48
N ALA A 372 9.90 23.43 11.31
CA ALA A 372 10.40 22.44 10.37
C ALA A 372 11.54 21.58 10.95
N GLU A 373 12.45 22.18 11.73
CA GLU A 373 13.61 21.47 12.29
C GLU A 373 13.17 20.43 13.32
N PHE A 374 12.21 20.78 14.18
CA PHE A 374 11.64 19.86 15.16
C PHE A 374 11.06 18.59 14.52
N PHE A 375 10.38 18.73 13.38
CA PHE A 375 9.81 17.61 12.63
C PHE A 375 10.77 16.98 11.62
N GLY A 376 12.06 17.36 11.63
CA GLY A 376 13.07 16.79 10.73
C GLY A 376 12.89 17.15 9.25
N MET A 377 12.18 18.24 8.97
CA MET A 377 11.86 18.72 7.63
C MET A 377 12.84 19.81 7.20
N SER A 378 13.36 19.70 5.97
CA SER A 378 14.23 20.75 5.43
C SER A 378 13.43 22.04 5.17
N PRO A 379 14.03 23.24 5.23
CA PRO A 379 13.31 24.49 4.94
C PRO A 379 12.62 24.53 3.57
N ARG A 380 13.22 23.89 2.55
CA ARG A 380 12.64 23.79 1.21
C ARG A 380 11.42 22.87 1.16
N GLU A 381 11.50 21.73 1.84
CA GLU A 381 10.36 20.82 1.97
C GLU A 381 9.22 21.48 2.75
N ALA A 382 9.54 22.18 3.85
CA ALA A 382 8.57 22.92 4.63
C ALA A 382 7.81 23.93 3.77
N LEU A 383 8.52 24.78 3.02
CA LEU A 383 7.90 25.74 2.10
C LEU A 383 6.98 25.08 1.05
N ALA A 384 7.36 23.91 0.53
CA ALA A 384 6.58 23.14 -0.44
C ALA A 384 5.42 22.33 0.17
N THR A 385 5.36 22.21 1.50
CA THR A 385 4.35 21.40 2.21
C THR A 385 3.12 22.24 2.53
N ASP A 386 1.93 21.72 2.25
CA ASP A 386 0.65 22.36 2.55
C ASP A 386 0.56 22.69 4.06
N PRO A 387 0.20 23.93 4.44
CA PRO A 387 -0.12 24.33 5.82
C PRO A 387 -0.99 23.32 6.59
N GLN A 388 -1.94 22.67 5.92
CA GLN A 388 -2.79 21.65 6.52
C GLN A 388 -1.98 20.47 7.06
N GLN A 389 -0.97 19.99 6.33
CA GLN A 389 -0.09 18.90 6.77
C GLN A 389 0.80 19.33 7.95
N ARG A 390 1.26 20.59 7.94
CA ARG A 390 2.09 21.17 9.00
C ARG A 390 1.33 21.27 10.31
N LEU A 391 0.12 21.84 10.26
CA LEU A 391 -0.77 21.94 11.41
C LEU A 391 -1.15 20.55 11.97
N LEU A 392 -1.39 19.56 11.11
CA LEU A 392 -1.66 18.19 11.53
C LEU A 392 -0.48 17.57 12.27
N LEU A 393 0.76 17.83 11.86
CA LEU A 393 1.95 17.33 12.57
C LEU A 393 2.06 17.92 13.98
N GLU A 394 1.92 19.24 14.10
CA GLU A 394 1.97 19.94 15.38
C GLU A 394 0.87 19.49 16.33
N THR A 395 -0.36 19.42 15.84
CA THR A 395 -1.50 19.05 16.67
C THR A 395 -1.55 17.57 16.98
N SER A 396 -1.09 16.69 16.09
CA SER A 396 -0.95 15.25 16.43
C SER A 396 0.09 15.02 17.53
N TRP A 397 1.18 15.80 17.52
CA TRP A 397 2.15 15.79 18.63
C TRP A 397 1.51 16.27 19.92
N GLU A 398 0.81 17.41 19.87
CA GLU A 398 0.15 18.01 21.03
C GLU A 398 -0.93 17.10 21.63
N VAL A 399 -1.74 16.42 20.81
CA VAL A 399 -2.76 15.47 21.28
C VAL A 399 -2.17 14.42 22.22
N PHE A 400 -1.00 13.87 21.88
CA PHE A 400 -0.30 12.92 22.74
C PHE A 400 0.20 13.55 24.03
N GLU A 401 0.83 14.72 23.95
CA GLU A 401 1.31 15.44 25.15
C GLU A 401 0.16 15.76 26.11
N ARG A 402 -1.00 16.17 25.59
CA ARG A 402 -2.20 16.45 26.39
C ARG A 402 -2.83 15.19 26.97
N ALA A 403 -2.70 14.06 26.28
CA ALA A 403 -3.06 12.75 26.84
C ALA A 403 -2.07 12.26 27.92
N GLY A 404 -0.97 12.99 28.17
CA GLY A 404 0.10 12.57 29.09
C GLY A 404 0.95 11.43 28.54
N ILE A 405 0.96 11.24 27.22
CA ILE A 405 1.68 10.19 26.52
C ILE A 405 2.92 10.83 25.87
N ASP A 406 4.11 10.26 26.09
CA ASP A 406 5.30 10.66 25.34
C ASP A 406 5.12 10.25 23.87
N PRO A 407 5.02 11.21 22.91
CA PRO A 407 4.79 10.88 21.51
C PRO A 407 5.86 9.94 20.93
N ARG A 408 7.08 9.96 21.48
CA ARG A 408 8.19 9.10 21.04
C ARG A 408 8.00 7.65 21.45
N SER A 409 7.28 7.41 22.56
CA SER A 409 6.96 6.06 23.02
C SER A 409 5.94 5.35 22.12
N MET A 410 5.28 6.09 21.23
CA MET A 410 4.26 5.55 20.31
C MET A 410 4.86 4.95 19.03
N ARG A 411 6.17 5.05 18.82
CA ARG A 411 6.83 4.40 17.67
C ARG A 411 6.65 2.87 17.75
N GLY A 412 6.22 2.26 16.65
CA GLY A 412 5.89 0.84 16.58
C GLY A 412 4.51 0.48 17.15
N SER A 413 3.74 1.46 17.65
CA SER A 413 2.40 1.19 18.18
C SER A 413 1.40 1.02 17.05
N ARG A 414 0.37 0.18 17.29
CA ARG A 414 -0.78 0.01 16.40
C ARG A 414 -1.76 1.18 16.54
N THR A 415 -1.28 2.41 16.40
CA THR A 415 -2.08 3.63 16.47
C THR A 415 -2.48 4.07 15.06
N GLY A 416 -3.78 4.21 14.80
CA GLY A 416 -4.28 4.69 13.52
C GLY A 416 -4.30 6.22 13.42
N VAL A 417 -4.27 6.75 12.20
CA VAL A 417 -4.41 8.18 11.88
C VAL A 417 -5.51 8.34 10.84
N PHE A 418 -6.60 9.00 11.23
CA PHE A 418 -7.76 9.23 10.37
C PHE A 418 -8.01 10.72 10.25
N THR A 419 -7.87 11.27 9.05
CA THR A 419 -7.87 12.73 8.86
C THR A 419 -8.83 13.14 7.76
N GLY A 420 -9.77 14.03 8.10
CA GLY A 420 -10.57 14.76 7.13
C GLY A 420 -9.77 15.92 6.54
N VAL A 421 -9.58 15.96 5.22
CA VAL A 421 -8.83 17.03 4.54
C VAL A 421 -9.61 17.48 3.31
N MET A 422 -9.73 18.79 3.10
CA MET A 422 -10.44 19.38 1.96
C MET A 422 -9.61 20.50 1.30
N TYR A 423 -10.07 20.92 0.12
CA TYR A 423 -9.59 22.03 -0.72
C TYR A 423 -8.31 21.80 -1.50
N ASN A 424 -7.31 21.04 -1.01
CA ASN A 424 -6.12 20.57 -1.77
C ASN A 424 -5.54 21.59 -2.78
N ASP A 425 -5.64 22.89 -2.48
CA ASP A 425 -5.46 23.98 -3.44
C ASP A 425 -4.10 24.64 -3.32
N TYR A 426 -3.28 24.22 -2.35
CA TYR A 426 -1.95 24.78 -2.10
C TYR A 426 -1.03 24.65 -3.33
N ALA A 427 -0.99 23.47 -3.96
CA ALA A 427 -0.22 23.24 -5.19
C ALA A 427 -0.69 24.12 -6.36
N SER A 428 -1.98 24.48 -6.41
CA SER A 428 -2.55 25.26 -7.51
C SER A 428 -2.07 26.72 -7.56
N ARG A 429 -1.46 27.21 -6.46
CA ARG A 429 -0.87 28.55 -6.38
C ARG A 429 0.39 28.72 -7.23
N VAL A 430 1.04 27.63 -7.61
CA VAL A 430 2.32 27.64 -8.29
C VAL A 430 2.08 27.38 -9.79
N GLN A 431 2.06 28.45 -10.60
CA GLN A 431 1.90 28.33 -12.06
C GLN A 431 3.16 27.77 -12.75
N GLU A 432 4.35 28.13 -12.24
CA GLU A 432 5.63 27.54 -12.61
C GLU A 432 6.35 27.10 -11.34
N VAL A 433 6.68 25.82 -11.24
CA VAL A 433 7.38 25.27 -10.08
C VAL A 433 8.83 25.74 -10.09
N PRO A 434 9.30 26.49 -9.06
CA PRO A 434 10.71 26.80 -8.95
C PRO A 434 11.53 25.50 -8.89
N GLU A 435 12.63 25.44 -9.64
CA GLU A 435 13.53 24.27 -9.71
C GLU A 435 13.97 23.78 -8.30
N GLU A 436 14.06 24.71 -7.34
CA GLU A 436 14.43 24.45 -5.95
C GLU A 436 13.36 23.71 -5.12
N LEU A 437 12.10 23.73 -5.56
CA LEU A 437 10.95 23.05 -4.93
C LEU A 437 10.48 21.83 -5.73
N GLU A 438 11.11 21.58 -6.88
CA GLU A 438 10.84 20.43 -7.74
C GLU A 438 11.11 19.12 -6.97
N GLY A 439 10.16 18.19 -7.01
CA GLY A 439 10.20 16.93 -6.24
C GLY A 439 9.55 16.97 -4.86
N TYR A 440 9.42 18.14 -4.20
CA TYR A 440 8.76 18.25 -2.89
C TYR A 440 7.27 18.61 -3.00
N LEU A 441 6.90 19.48 -3.94
CA LEU A 441 5.53 20.01 -4.06
C LEU A 441 4.44 18.95 -4.23
N ARG A 442 4.73 17.85 -4.96
CA ARG A 442 3.75 16.77 -5.16
C ARG A 442 3.41 16.09 -3.83
N ASN A 443 4.41 15.64 -3.08
CA ASN A 443 4.18 15.02 -1.78
C ASN A 443 3.69 16.04 -0.73
N GLY A 444 4.15 17.28 -0.83
CA GLY A 444 3.73 18.37 0.04
C GLY A 444 2.26 18.75 -0.09
N SER A 445 1.57 18.37 -1.18
CA SER A 445 0.19 18.84 -1.45
C SER A 445 -0.84 17.74 -1.63
N TYR A 446 -0.47 16.46 -1.68
CA TYR A 446 -1.45 15.37 -1.77
C TYR A 446 -2.14 15.11 -0.44
N SER A 447 -3.48 15.02 -0.45
CA SER A 447 -4.28 14.68 0.74
C SER A 447 -3.85 13.36 1.38
N SER A 448 -3.56 12.33 0.59
CA SER A 448 -3.10 11.02 1.09
C SER A 448 -1.80 11.07 1.89
N VAL A 449 -0.97 12.08 1.66
CA VAL A 449 0.29 12.26 2.40
C VAL A 449 0.03 12.88 3.77
N ALA A 450 -1.10 13.54 4.01
CA ALA A 450 -1.40 14.19 5.29
C ALA A 450 -1.43 13.18 6.46
N SER A 451 -2.28 12.15 6.39
CA SER A 451 -2.33 11.09 7.41
C SER A 451 -1.05 10.25 7.43
N GLY A 452 -0.49 9.96 6.26
CA GLY A 452 0.74 9.16 6.12
C GLY A 452 1.96 9.85 6.74
N ARG A 453 2.07 11.17 6.63
CA ARG A 453 3.18 11.96 7.19
C ARG A 453 3.11 11.99 8.72
N VAL A 454 1.93 12.13 9.31
CA VAL A 454 1.74 12.00 10.76
C VAL A 454 2.18 10.61 11.24
N ALA A 455 1.67 9.55 10.59
CA ALA A 455 2.04 8.18 10.92
C ALA A 455 3.55 7.94 10.80
N TYR A 456 4.17 8.40 9.70
CA TYR A 456 5.61 8.25 9.47
C TYR A 456 6.45 9.00 10.50
N THR A 457 6.14 10.26 10.78
CA THR A 457 6.90 11.11 11.70
C THR A 457 6.86 10.56 13.13
N LEU A 458 5.68 10.13 13.58
CA LEU A 458 5.46 9.58 14.92
C LEU A 458 5.74 8.06 15.01
N GLY A 459 6.02 7.41 13.88
CA GLY A 459 6.31 5.97 13.80
C GLY A 459 5.10 5.09 14.13
N LEU A 460 3.89 5.51 13.79
CA LEU A 460 2.66 4.79 14.06
C LEU A 460 2.40 3.73 12.97
N GLU A 461 2.03 2.52 13.38
CA GLU A 461 1.87 1.35 12.50
C GLU A 461 0.40 0.93 12.31
N GLY A 462 -0.55 1.73 12.80
CA GLY A 462 -1.98 1.53 12.52
C GLY A 462 -2.41 2.09 11.15
N PRO A 463 -3.70 1.96 10.78
CA PRO A 463 -4.22 2.49 9.52
C PRO A 463 -4.00 4.01 9.39
N ALA A 464 -3.49 4.47 8.25
CA ALA A 464 -3.32 5.90 7.97
C ALA A 464 -4.22 6.30 6.78
N VAL A 465 -5.34 6.97 7.06
CA VAL A 465 -6.40 7.26 6.09
C VAL A 465 -6.69 8.75 6.06
N SER A 466 -6.58 9.34 4.86
CA SER A 466 -7.09 10.69 4.58
C SER A 466 -8.40 10.57 3.80
N VAL A 467 -9.44 11.26 4.25
CA VAL A 467 -10.78 11.21 3.66
C VAL A 467 -11.25 12.60 3.26
N ASP A 468 -11.85 12.69 2.07
CA ASP A 468 -12.52 13.88 1.58
C ASP A 468 -13.96 13.54 1.22
N THR A 469 -14.88 13.96 2.07
CA THR A 469 -16.34 13.96 1.82
C THR A 469 -16.88 15.39 1.89
N ALA A 470 -16.04 16.36 1.49
CA ALA A 470 -16.26 17.78 1.67
C ALA A 470 -16.51 18.16 3.16
N CYS A 471 -17.59 18.88 3.46
CA CYS A 471 -17.87 19.42 4.79
C CYS A 471 -18.07 18.36 5.89
N SER A 472 -18.32 17.08 5.55
CA SER A 472 -18.48 15.99 6.54
C SER A 472 -17.19 15.23 6.86
N SER A 473 -16.05 15.62 6.30
CA SER A 473 -14.82 14.81 6.33
C SER A 473 -14.31 14.48 7.73
N SER A 474 -14.34 15.42 8.67
CA SER A 474 -13.90 15.19 10.05
C SER A 474 -14.78 14.17 10.78
N LEU A 475 -16.10 14.21 10.56
CA LEU A 475 -17.04 13.25 11.16
C LEU A 475 -16.88 11.85 10.56
N VAL A 476 -16.62 11.76 9.26
CA VAL A 476 -16.32 10.49 8.59
C VAL A 476 -14.99 9.92 9.07
N ALA A 477 -13.96 10.75 9.24
CA ALA A 477 -12.67 10.34 9.80
C ALA A 477 -12.83 9.76 11.22
N LEU A 478 -13.58 10.44 12.09
CA LEU A 478 -13.92 9.93 13.42
C LEU A 478 -14.70 8.62 13.37
N HIS A 479 -15.68 8.52 12.46
CA HIS A 479 -16.42 7.27 12.27
C HIS A 479 -15.50 6.10 11.89
N LEU A 480 -14.59 6.31 10.94
CA LEU A 480 -13.63 5.30 10.51
C LEU A 480 -12.67 4.90 11.63
N ALA A 481 -12.19 5.86 12.41
CA ALA A 481 -11.35 5.59 13.58
C ALA A 481 -12.06 4.72 14.61
N VAL A 482 -13.32 5.03 14.93
CA VAL A 482 -14.15 4.24 15.84
C VAL A 482 -14.36 2.82 15.30
N GLN A 483 -14.57 2.66 13.99
CA GLN A 483 -14.70 1.34 13.37
C GLN A 483 -13.40 0.54 13.46
N ALA A 484 -12.26 1.15 13.16
CA ALA A 484 -10.95 0.51 13.23
C ALA A 484 -10.60 0.05 14.66
N LEU A 485 -10.89 0.87 15.67
CA LEU A 485 -10.76 0.50 17.08
C LEU A 485 -11.64 -0.70 17.44
N ARG A 486 -12.92 -0.68 17.05
CA ARG A 486 -13.87 -1.76 17.33
C ARG A 486 -13.54 -3.07 16.63
N GLN A 487 -12.97 -2.99 15.44
CA GLN A 487 -12.55 -4.16 14.66
C GLN A 487 -11.17 -4.67 15.10
N GLY A 488 -10.51 -3.97 16.02
CA GLY A 488 -9.18 -4.32 16.51
C GLY A 488 -8.10 -4.15 15.45
N GLU A 489 -8.29 -3.26 14.47
CA GLU A 489 -7.27 -2.89 13.48
C GLU A 489 -6.19 -2.01 14.11
N CYS A 490 -6.57 -1.16 15.06
CA CYS A 490 -5.71 -0.35 15.90
C CYS A 490 -6.16 -0.38 17.36
N ASP A 491 -5.24 -0.10 18.28
CA ASP A 491 -5.50 -0.07 19.73
C ASP A 491 -5.68 1.37 20.25
N MET A 492 -5.28 2.36 19.43
CA MET A 492 -5.46 3.79 19.63
C MET A 492 -5.67 4.45 18.26
N ALA A 493 -6.30 5.62 18.21
CA ALA A 493 -6.46 6.35 16.96
C ALA A 493 -6.41 7.87 17.20
N ILE A 494 -5.74 8.58 16.29
CA ILE A 494 -5.88 10.02 16.11
C ILE A 494 -6.96 10.23 15.06
N ALA A 495 -7.97 11.04 15.38
CA ALA A 495 -9.09 11.28 14.48
C ALA A 495 -9.43 12.75 14.44
N GLY A 496 -9.34 13.37 13.28
CA GLY A 496 -9.48 14.81 13.17
C GLY A 496 -9.84 15.31 11.79
N GLY A 497 -9.88 16.62 11.66
CA GLY A 497 -9.99 17.28 10.36
C GLY A 497 -9.30 18.62 10.37
N VAL A 498 -8.83 19.03 9.19
CA VAL A 498 -8.15 20.31 8.97
C VAL A 498 -8.74 20.98 7.74
N THR A 499 -8.79 22.31 7.79
CA THR A 499 -9.20 23.16 6.67
C THR A 499 -8.37 24.44 6.72
N VAL A 500 -7.57 24.64 5.68
CA VAL A 500 -6.90 25.92 5.38
C VAL A 500 -7.18 26.25 3.90
N MET A 501 -7.65 27.45 3.64
CA MET A 501 -7.93 27.98 2.31
C MET A 501 -6.67 28.66 1.78
N SER A 502 -5.92 27.98 0.90
CA SER A 502 -4.69 28.55 0.35
C SER A 502 -4.98 29.59 -0.74
N THR A 503 -6.13 29.45 -1.42
CA THR A 503 -6.62 30.35 -2.47
C THR A 503 -7.98 30.96 -2.08
N PRO A 504 -8.38 32.09 -2.70
CA PRO A 504 -9.70 32.67 -2.46
C PRO A 504 -10.82 32.00 -3.28
N ASN A 505 -10.52 30.91 -4.01
CA ASN A 505 -11.44 30.31 -4.98
C ASN A 505 -12.77 29.88 -4.37
N THR A 506 -12.77 29.33 -3.16
CA THR A 506 -14.00 28.94 -2.45
C THR A 506 -14.95 30.12 -2.28
N PHE A 507 -14.44 31.33 -1.98
CA PHE A 507 -15.25 32.53 -1.87
C PHE A 507 -15.78 33.02 -3.22
N ILE A 508 -14.96 32.95 -4.28
CA ILE A 508 -15.36 33.33 -5.65
C ILE A 508 -16.47 32.40 -6.16
N GLU A 509 -16.30 31.09 -5.99
CA GLU A 509 -17.25 30.07 -6.49
C GLU A 509 -18.60 30.15 -5.77
N PHE A 510 -18.60 30.34 -4.45
CA PHE A 510 -19.84 30.48 -3.68
C PHE A 510 -20.48 31.86 -3.85
N SER A 511 -19.71 32.91 -4.14
CA SER A 511 -20.28 34.22 -4.51
C SER A 511 -21.09 34.11 -5.79
N ARG A 512 -20.58 33.42 -6.82
CA ARG A 512 -21.33 33.16 -8.05
C ARG A 512 -22.62 32.36 -7.87
N GLN A 513 -22.68 31.54 -6.83
CA GLN A 513 -23.88 30.77 -6.48
C GLN A 513 -24.81 31.53 -5.55
N HIS A 514 -24.47 32.76 -5.17
CA HIS A 514 -25.17 33.57 -4.18
C HIS A 514 -25.31 32.82 -2.84
N GLY A 515 -24.31 31.98 -2.51
CA GLY A 515 -24.36 31.07 -1.37
C GLY A 515 -23.72 31.63 -0.09
N LEU A 516 -23.06 32.79 -0.15
CA LEU A 516 -22.37 33.39 0.98
C LEU A 516 -23.24 34.41 1.71
N SER A 517 -23.06 34.49 3.02
CA SER A 517 -23.56 35.59 3.81
C SER A 517 -22.76 36.87 3.51
N VAL A 518 -23.46 37.98 3.27
CA VAL A 518 -22.83 39.25 2.87
C VAL A 518 -21.93 39.81 3.99
N ASP A 519 -22.33 39.63 5.24
CA ASP A 519 -21.57 40.09 6.40
C ASP A 519 -20.58 39.04 6.93
N GLY A 520 -20.49 37.87 6.28
CA GLY A 520 -19.63 36.76 6.68
C GLY A 520 -20.08 36.06 7.95
N ARG A 521 -21.36 36.20 8.36
CA ARG A 521 -21.91 35.54 9.55
C ARG A 521 -22.90 34.45 9.20
N CYS A 522 -22.77 33.29 9.84
CA CYS A 522 -23.77 32.22 9.80
C CYS A 522 -24.94 32.56 10.74
N LYS A 523 -26.14 32.75 10.18
CA LYS A 523 -27.37 33.08 10.92
C LYS A 523 -28.35 31.92 10.89
N ALA A 524 -27.89 30.73 11.28
CA ALA A 524 -28.65 29.48 11.13
C ALA A 524 -30.05 29.58 11.78
N PHE A 525 -31.08 29.22 11.02
CA PHE A 525 -32.50 29.26 11.42
C PHE A 525 -33.09 30.64 11.75
N ALA A 526 -32.35 31.74 11.54
CA ALA A 526 -32.87 33.10 11.70
C ALA A 526 -33.65 33.55 10.46
N ASP A 527 -34.62 34.46 10.65
CA ASP A 527 -35.35 35.11 9.54
C ASP A 527 -34.41 35.92 8.62
N SER A 528 -33.28 36.38 9.18
CA SER A 528 -32.23 37.11 8.48
C SER A 528 -31.17 36.21 7.83
N ALA A 529 -31.39 34.89 7.71
CA ALA A 529 -30.43 33.97 7.10
C ALA A 529 -30.27 34.24 5.60
N ASP A 530 -29.05 34.57 5.18
CA ASP A 530 -28.72 35.03 3.83
C ASP A 530 -27.60 34.24 3.15
N GLY A 531 -26.98 33.27 3.83
CA GLY A 531 -25.99 32.37 3.25
C GLY A 531 -25.07 31.74 4.29
N THR A 532 -24.04 31.04 3.81
CA THR A 532 -22.99 30.45 4.65
C THR A 532 -21.81 31.40 4.84
N ALA A 533 -21.06 31.23 5.91
CA ALA A 533 -19.74 31.85 6.09
C ALA A 533 -18.68 30.74 6.16
N PHE A 534 -17.51 31.01 5.58
CA PHE A 534 -16.39 30.07 5.63
C PHE A 534 -15.41 30.41 6.73
N SER A 535 -14.88 29.35 7.33
CA SER A 535 -13.87 29.41 8.37
C SER A 535 -12.85 28.31 8.17
N GLU A 536 -11.63 28.60 8.57
CA GLU A 536 -10.56 27.62 8.74
C GLU A 536 -10.59 27.01 10.12
N GLY A 537 -9.85 25.92 10.29
CA GLY A 537 -9.67 25.31 11.59
C GLY A 537 -9.09 23.91 11.50
N LEU A 538 -8.66 23.42 12.65
CA LEU A 538 -8.23 22.05 12.87
C LEU A 538 -8.73 21.57 14.23
N ALA A 539 -9.16 20.31 14.29
CA ALA A 539 -9.31 19.57 15.55
C ALA A 539 -8.83 18.13 15.37
N SER A 540 -8.19 17.54 16.38
CA SER A 540 -7.67 16.16 16.39
C SER A 540 -7.77 15.50 17.75
#